data_AF-K1GEB3-F1
#
_entry.id   AF-K1GEB3-F1
#
_cell.length_a   1.000
_cell.length_b   1.000
_cell.length_c   1.000
_cell.angle_alpha   90.00
_cell.angle_beta   90.00
_cell.angle_gamma   90.00
#
_symmetry.space_group_name_H-M   'P 1'
#
loop_
_entity.id
_entity.type
_entity.pdbx_description
1 polymer ?
#
loop_
_entity_poly.entity_id
_entity_poly.type
_entity_poly.pdbx_seq_one_letter_code
_entity_poly.pdbx_strand_id
1 'polypeptide(L)'
;MIETIKQKILQLDAGSFQNLCDSYLSKIGYQDIVSLGGKAGTRKTTLGTPDTYFSTPDGKYVFVEYTTQTEGLFKKIKEDLDKCLDESETNISHNDILEIIYCHTSANLRPSQDKELKDFCQNVDIKLILIGIDK
;
A
#
# COMPACT_ATOMS: atom_id res chain seq x y z
N MET A 1 7.21 12.74 -22.72
CA MET A 1 8.14 12.12 -21.75
C MET A 1 7.39 11.56 -20.54
N ILE A 2 6.60 12.38 -19.83
CA ILE A 2 5.79 11.90 -18.68
C ILE A 2 4.76 10.82 -19.06
N GLU A 3 4.07 10.98 -20.20
CA GLU A 3 3.09 9.99 -20.68
C GLU A 3 3.75 8.64 -20.96
N THR A 4 4.95 8.64 -21.53
CA THR A 4 5.73 7.42 -21.77
C THR A 4 6.07 6.68 -20.48
N ILE A 5 6.33 7.42 -19.39
CA ILE A 5 6.59 6.83 -18.08
C ILE A 5 5.32 6.18 -17.53
N LYS A 6 4.17 6.87 -17.59
CA LYS A 6 2.88 6.31 -17.16
C LYS A 6 2.52 5.04 -17.91
N GLN A 7 2.67 5.04 -19.24
CA GLN A 7 2.45 3.85 -20.07
C GLN A 7 3.38 2.70 -19.71
N LYS A 8 4.63 2.98 -19.30
CA LYS A 8 5.55 1.94 -18.82
C LYS A 8 5.15 1.38 -17.47
N ILE A 9 4.66 2.21 -16.56
CA ILE A 9 4.16 1.77 -15.25
C ILE A 9 2.92 0.87 -15.43
N LEU A 10 2.01 1.24 -16.33
CA LEU A 10 0.82 0.44 -16.65
C LEU A 10 1.14 -0.94 -17.26
N GLN A 11 2.36 -1.14 -17.79
CA GLN A 11 2.83 -2.41 -18.34
C GLN A 11 3.53 -3.30 -17.31
N LEU A 12 3.74 -2.82 -16.07
CA LEU A 12 4.38 -3.60 -15.03
C LEU A 12 3.43 -4.68 -14.50
N ASP A 13 3.96 -5.87 -14.28
CA ASP A 13 3.28 -6.87 -13.46
C ASP A 13 3.25 -6.44 -11.98
N ALA A 14 2.45 -7.13 -11.16
CA ALA A 14 2.25 -6.77 -9.76
C ALA A 14 3.57 -6.72 -8.95
N GLY A 15 4.49 -7.66 -9.16
CA GLY A 15 5.76 -7.70 -8.44
C GLY A 15 6.71 -6.59 -8.91
N SER A 16 6.77 -6.32 -10.21
CA SER A 16 7.54 -5.19 -10.74
C SER A 16 6.99 -3.83 -10.27
N PHE A 17 5.67 -3.70 -10.14
CA PHE A 17 5.03 -2.50 -9.61
C PHE A 17 5.32 -2.30 -8.12
N GLN A 18 5.22 -3.36 -7.31
CA GLN A 18 5.61 -3.32 -5.90
C GLN A 18 7.06 -2.84 -5.73
N ASN A 19 8.01 -3.43 -6.46
CA ASN A 19 9.43 -3.03 -6.41
C ASN A 19 9.65 -1.55 -6.80
N LEU A 20 8.90 -1.05 -7.79
CA LEU A 20 8.94 0.36 -8.18
C LEU A 20 8.45 1.25 -7.03
N CYS A 21 7.32 0.89 -6.41
CA CYS A 21 6.75 1.63 -5.30
C CYS A 21 7.66 1.61 -4.07
N ASP A 22 8.23 0.46 -3.71
CA ASP A 22 9.21 0.34 -2.61
C ASP A 22 10.41 1.25 -2.83
N SER A 23 10.96 1.23 -4.06
CA SER A 23 12.07 2.11 -4.44
C SER A 23 11.70 3.59 -4.38
N TYR A 24 10.46 3.93 -4.75
CA TYR A 24 9.95 5.29 -4.66
C TYR A 24 9.77 5.73 -3.20
N LEU A 25 9.14 4.91 -2.37
CA LEU A 25 8.91 5.18 -0.95
C LEU A 25 10.22 5.36 -0.19
N SER A 26 11.21 4.51 -0.45
CA SER A 26 12.56 4.65 0.10
C SER A 26 13.20 5.99 -0.23
N LYS A 27 13.07 6.45 -1.49
CA LYS A 27 13.63 7.73 -1.93
C LYS A 27 12.97 8.94 -1.29
N ILE A 28 11.71 8.84 -0.87
CA ILE A 28 10.98 9.96 -0.26
C ILE A 28 11.02 9.94 1.28
N GLY A 29 11.70 8.97 1.90
CA GLY A 29 12.01 8.97 3.33
C GLY A 29 11.49 7.79 4.14
N TYR A 30 10.81 6.82 3.52
CA TYR A 30 10.42 5.58 4.19
C TYR A 30 11.61 4.60 4.21
N GLN A 31 12.40 4.65 5.28
CA GLN A 31 13.60 3.82 5.46
C GLN A 31 13.25 2.49 6.15
N ASP A 32 14.15 1.49 6.06
CA ASP A 32 14.00 0.17 6.68
C ASP A 32 12.82 -0.68 6.14
N ILE A 33 12.79 -0.88 4.82
CA ILE A 33 11.76 -1.69 4.16
C ILE A 33 11.83 -3.14 4.64
N VAL A 34 10.70 -3.67 5.12
CA VAL A 34 10.51 -5.10 5.31
C VAL A 34 9.44 -5.59 4.34
N SER A 35 9.88 -6.16 3.21
CA SER A 35 8.97 -6.82 2.28
C SER A 35 8.56 -8.18 2.83
N LEU A 36 7.27 -8.39 3.07
CA LEU A 36 6.72 -9.66 3.52
C LEU A 36 6.55 -10.66 2.35
N GLY A 37 6.60 -10.15 1.12
CA GLY A 37 6.34 -10.90 -0.13
C GLY A 37 7.55 -11.54 -0.82
N GLY A 38 8.78 -11.36 -0.32
CA GLY A 38 9.97 -11.83 -1.03
C GLY A 38 11.06 -12.39 -0.13
N LYS A 39 11.00 -13.68 0.20
CA LYS A 39 12.17 -14.36 0.79
C LYS A 39 13.30 -14.44 -0.25
N ALA A 40 14.46 -13.88 0.09
CA ALA A 40 15.72 -14.38 -0.42
C ALA A 40 15.84 -15.88 -0.07
N GLY A 41 15.66 -16.75 -1.06
CA GLY A 41 16.16 -18.13 -1.04
C GLY A 41 15.31 -19.23 -0.38
N THR A 42 14.12 -19.00 0.19
CA THR A 42 13.30 -20.14 0.69
C THR A 42 11.80 -20.00 0.36
N ARG A 43 11.20 -21.09 -0.15
CA ARG A 43 9.75 -21.21 -0.39
C ARG A 43 9.00 -21.18 0.95
N LYS A 44 7.91 -20.43 0.95
CA LYS A 44 6.88 -20.19 2.00
C LYS A 44 7.14 -19.00 2.92
N THR A 45 6.28 -18.00 2.75
CA THR A 45 5.61 -17.26 3.83
C THR A 45 4.19 -16.94 3.34
N THR A 46 3.23 -17.01 4.25
CA THR A 46 1.80 -16.75 4.08
C THR A 46 1.58 -15.40 3.35
N LEU A 47 0.55 -15.30 2.52
CA LEU A 47 0.08 -14.01 1.97
C LEU A 47 -0.22 -13.09 3.15
N GLY A 48 0.76 -12.28 3.56
CA GLY A 48 0.62 -11.39 4.70
C GLY A 48 0.01 -10.10 4.20
N THR A 49 -1.13 -9.73 4.78
CA THR A 49 -1.55 -8.33 4.78
C THR A 49 -0.90 -7.68 6.02
N PRO A 50 -0.14 -6.59 5.89
CA PRO A 50 0.14 -5.85 4.66
C PRO A 50 1.19 -6.51 3.74
N ASP A 51 1.19 -6.22 2.44
CA ASP A 51 2.20 -6.70 1.47
C ASP A 51 3.64 -6.31 1.88
N THR A 52 3.80 -5.13 2.48
CA THR A 52 5.08 -4.57 2.94
C THR A 52 4.83 -3.65 4.14
N TYR A 53 5.81 -3.54 5.03
CA TYR A 53 5.76 -2.54 6.08
C TYR A 53 7.12 -1.86 6.33
N PHE A 54 7.05 -0.71 6.98
CA PHE A 54 8.20 0.03 7.49
C PHE A 54 8.03 0.26 8.98
N SER A 55 9.11 0.18 9.74
CA SER A 55 9.13 0.61 11.14
C SER A 55 9.60 2.05 11.22
N THR A 56 8.91 2.84 12.02
CA THR A 56 9.30 4.21 12.34
C THR A 56 10.25 4.23 13.55
N PRO A 57 11.09 5.28 13.72
CA PRO A 57 11.99 5.38 14.88
C PRO A 57 11.28 5.38 16.25
N ASP A 58 10.01 5.79 16.30
CA ASP A 58 9.16 5.76 17.49
C ASP A 58 8.47 4.39 17.73
N GLY A 59 8.78 3.38 16.90
CA GLY A 59 8.31 2.01 17.08
C GLY A 59 6.93 1.72 16.49
N LYS A 60 6.33 2.66 15.77
CA LYS A 60 5.09 2.45 15.01
C LYS A 60 5.36 1.86 13.63
N TYR A 61 4.31 1.34 13.00
CA TYR A 61 4.34 0.72 11.69
C TYR A 61 3.69 1.59 10.62
N VAL A 62 4.27 1.56 9.43
CA VAL A 62 3.64 2.04 8.20
C VAL A 62 3.36 0.84 7.33
N PHE A 63 2.09 0.58 7.04
CA PHE A 63 1.66 -0.52 6.18
C PHE A 63 1.58 -0.06 4.74
N VAL A 64 1.95 -0.93 3.80
CA VAL A 64 1.88 -0.63 2.37
C VAL A 64 1.26 -1.76 1.59
N GLU A 65 0.30 -1.38 0.74
CA GLU A 65 -0.44 -2.24 -0.17
C GLU A 65 -0.28 -1.75 -1.61
N TYR A 66 -0.35 -2.68 -2.57
CA TYR A 66 -0.13 -2.38 -3.98
C TYR A 66 -1.21 -3.03 -4.84
N THR A 67 -1.71 -2.31 -5.85
CA THR A 67 -2.55 -2.93 -6.86
C THR A 67 -2.29 -2.43 -8.27
N THR A 68 -2.24 -3.36 -9.21
CA THR A 68 -2.29 -3.07 -10.65
C THR A 68 -3.71 -3.20 -11.21
N GLN A 69 -4.70 -3.52 -10.35
CA GLN A 69 -6.09 -3.71 -10.75
C GLN A 69 -6.74 -2.38 -11.14
N THR A 70 -7.37 -2.34 -12.32
CA THR A 70 -7.98 -1.13 -12.87
C THR A 70 -9.49 -1.08 -12.64
N GLU A 71 -10.17 -2.21 -12.79
CA GLU A 71 -11.62 -2.33 -12.58
C GLU A 71 -11.96 -2.55 -11.11
N GLY A 72 -13.02 -1.89 -10.62
CA GLY A 72 -13.44 -2.07 -9.24
C GLY A 72 -12.43 -1.58 -8.19
N LEU A 73 -11.52 -0.67 -8.56
CA LEU A 73 -10.43 -0.18 -7.71
C LEU A 73 -10.89 0.19 -6.30
N PHE A 74 -11.96 0.99 -6.19
CA PHE A 74 -12.48 1.41 -4.89
C PHE A 74 -12.84 0.23 -3.97
N LYS A 75 -13.51 -0.79 -4.51
CA LYS A 75 -13.88 -2.00 -3.76
C LYS A 75 -12.62 -2.76 -3.34
N LYS A 76 -11.66 -2.90 -4.25
CA LYS A 76 -10.38 -3.58 -3.98
C LYS A 76 -9.59 -2.89 -2.86
N ILE A 77 -9.44 -1.57 -2.92
CA ILE A 77 -8.78 -0.80 -1.85
C ILE A 77 -9.50 -1.03 -0.53
N LYS A 78 -10.83 -0.93 -0.51
CA LYS A 78 -11.61 -1.12 0.72
C LYS A 78 -11.40 -2.51 1.33
N GLU A 79 -11.46 -3.57 0.52
CA GLU A 79 -11.23 -4.96 0.97
C GLU A 79 -9.82 -5.19 1.51
N ASP A 80 -8.81 -4.52 0.95
CA ASP A 80 -7.43 -4.62 1.43
C ASP A 80 -7.21 -3.80 2.70
N LEU A 81 -7.85 -2.62 2.81
CA LEU A 81 -7.85 -1.82 4.04
C LEU A 81 -8.59 -2.54 5.17
N ASP A 82 -9.72 -3.19 4.91
CA ASP A 82 -10.44 -4.01 5.89
C ASP A 82 -9.51 -5.06 6.52
N LYS A 83 -8.68 -5.73 5.70
CA LYS A 83 -7.69 -6.70 6.18
C LYS A 83 -6.52 -6.04 6.91
N CYS A 84 -6.01 -4.91 6.43
CA CYS A 84 -4.95 -4.15 7.10
C CYS A 84 -5.37 -3.65 8.48
N LEU A 85 -6.66 -3.38 8.65
CA LEU A 85 -7.27 -2.93 9.91
C LEU A 85 -7.84 -4.10 10.72
N ASP A 86 -7.70 -5.34 10.29
CA ASP A 86 -8.05 -6.49 11.11
C ASP A 86 -6.86 -6.90 11.98
N GLU A 87 -6.92 -6.60 13.28
CA GLU A 87 -5.86 -6.96 14.23
C GLU A 87 -5.67 -8.49 14.34
N SER A 88 -6.69 -9.29 14.00
CA SER A 88 -6.58 -10.76 13.99
C SER A 88 -5.82 -11.30 12.78
N GLU A 89 -5.86 -10.59 11.65
CA GLU A 89 -5.09 -10.90 10.45
C GLU A 89 -3.64 -10.40 10.61
N THR A 90 -3.47 -9.16 11.07
CA THR A 90 -2.17 -8.49 11.12
C THR A 90 -1.37 -8.81 12.38
N ASN A 91 -2.03 -9.16 13.48
CA ASN A 91 -1.46 -9.29 14.83
C ASN A 91 -0.77 -8.01 15.34
N ILE A 92 -1.15 -6.84 14.80
CA ILE A 92 -0.65 -5.52 15.19
C ILE A 92 -1.84 -4.67 15.64
N SER A 93 -1.71 -3.96 16.75
CA SER A 93 -2.80 -3.09 17.22
C SER A 93 -2.90 -1.83 16.36
N HIS A 94 -4.11 -1.29 16.19
CA HIS A 94 -4.32 0.01 15.53
C HIS A 94 -3.45 1.13 16.12
N ASN A 95 -3.23 1.12 17.43
CA ASN A 95 -2.40 2.13 18.10
C ASN A 95 -0.93 2.13 17.65
N ASP A 96 -0.47 0.97 17.17
CA ASP A 96 0.90 0.76 16.69
C ASP A 96 1.02 1.07 15.20
N ILE A 97 -0.09 1.29 14.48
CA ILE A 97 -0.09 1.66 13.06
C ILE A 97 -0.16 3.18 12.94
N LEU A 98 0.81 3.79 12.29
CA LEU A 98 0.86 5.24 12.06
C LEU A 98 0.07 5.64 10.82
N GLU A 99 0.33 4.95 9.71
CA GLU A 99 -0.33 5.21 8.43
C GLU A 99 -0.32 3.98 7.52
N ILE A 100 -1.27 3.97 6.60
CA ILE A 100 -1.35 3.03 5.49
C ILE A 100 -1.06 3.80 4.20
N ILE A 101 -0.15 3.28 3.39
CA ILE A 101 0.14 3.78 2.05
C ILE A 101 -0.43 2.79 1.05
N TYR A 102 -1.24 3.26 0.11
CA TYR A 102 -1.83 2.41 -0.91
C TYR A 102 -1.42 2.88 -2.29
N CYS A 103 -0.60 2.07 -2.97
CA CYS A 103 -0.11 2.35 -4.31
C CYS A 103 -1.02 1.70 -5.36
N HIS A 104 -1.44 2.45 -6.37
CA HIS A 104 -2.30 1.92 -7.43
C HIS A 104 -1.96 2.46 -8.82
N THR A 105 -2.23 1.66 -9.85
CA THR A 105 -2.00 2.06 -11.24
C THR A 105 -3.17 2.79 -11.90
N SER A 106 -4.34 2.83 -11.25
CA SER A 106 -5.59 3.32 -11.86
C SER A 106 -5.92 4.76 -11.49
N ALA A 107 -6.31 5.59 -12.46
CA ALA A 107 -6.71 6.99 -12.25
C ALA A 107 -8.19 7.14 -11.80
N ASN A 108 -8.93 6.05 -11.65
CA ASN A 108 -10.40 6.07 -11.60
C ASN A 108 -10.99 6.28 -10.20
N LEU A 109 -10.23 6.83 -9.25
CA LEU A 109 -10.74 7.12 -7.91
C LEU A 109 -11.37 8.52 -7.86
N ARG A 110 -12.67 8.58 -7.61
CA ARG A 110 -13.39 9.87 -7.50
C ARG A 110 -13.10 10.55 -6.16
N PRO A 111 -13.19 11.89 -6.06
CA PRO A 111 -12.99 12.60 -4.79
C PRO A 111 -13.87 12.10 -3.64
N SER A 112 -15.12 11.69 -3.92
CA SER A 112 -15.99 11.12 -2.89
C SER A 112 -15.50 9.78 -2.36
N GLN A 113 -14.90 8.96 -3.22
CA GLN A 113 -14.32 7.66 -2.87
C GLN A 113 -13.00 7.84 -2.12
N ASP A 114 -12.15 8.77 -2.55
CA ASP A 114 -10.93 9.17 -1.82
C ASP A 114 -11.26 9.61 -0.40
N LYS A 115 -12.27 10.47 -0.24
CA LYS A 115 -12.74 10.90 1.08
C LYS A 115 -13.25 9.73 1.92
N GLU A 116 -14.08 8.85 1.36
CA GLU A 116 -14.63 7.70 2.08
C GLU A 116 -13.51 6.77 2.59
N LEU A 117 -12.51 6.46 1.77
CA LEU A 117 -11.39 5.61 2.16
C LEU A 117 -10.53 6.27 3.26
N LYS A 118 -10.32 7.58 3.18
CA LYS A 118 -9.58 8.32 4.21
C LYS A 118 -10.35 8.38 5.53
N ASP A 119 -11.65 8.66 5.48
CA ASP A 119 -12.51 8.65 6.66
C ASP A 119 -12.53 7.25 7.30
N PHE A 120 -12.55 6.19 6.48
CA PHE A 120 -12.56 4.80 6.93
C PHE A 120 -11.35 4.48 7.82
N CYS A 121 -10.13 4.82 7.41
CA CYS A 121 -8.94 4.64 8.23
C CYS A 121 -8.88 5.64 9.40
N GLN A 122 -9.32 6.87 9.20
CA GLN A 122 -9.28 7.90 10.24
C GLN A 122 -10.19 7.59 11.43
N ASN A 123 -11.26 6.80 11.24
CA ASN A 123 -12.13 6.34 12.33
C ASN A 123 -11.41 5.49 13.38
N VAL A 124 -10.22 4.95 13.06
CA VAL A 124 -9.34 4.22 13.97
C VAL A 124 -8.00 4.93 14.16
N ASP A 125 -7.97 6.25 13.92
CA ASP A 125 -6.80 7.12 14.05
C ASP A 125 -5.59 6.76 13.17
N ILE A 126 -5.82 6.03 12.06
CA ILE A 126 -4.79 5.67 11.08
C ILE A 126 -4.92 6.55 9.85
N LYS A 127 -3.82 7.18 9.44
CA LYS A 127 -3.80 8.03 8.24
C LYS A 127 -3.68 7.17 6.98
N LEU A 128 -4.47 7.47 5.94
CA LEU A 128 -4.36 6.85 4.63
C LEU A 128 -3.69 7.78 3.60
N ILE A 129 -2.67 7.28 2.91
CA ILE A 129 -2.02 7.95 1.77
C ILE A 129 -2.28 7.13 0.50
N LEU A 130 -3.02 7.70 -0.44
CA LEU A 130 -3.22 7.12 -1.76
C LEU A 130 -2.17 7.65 -2.75
N ILE A 131 -1.50 6.74 -3.47
CA ILE A 131 -0.47 7.05 -4.46
C ILE A 131 -0.88 6.41 -5.79
N GLY A 132 -1.44 7.23 -6.67
CA GLY A 132 -1.71 6.86 -8.05
C GLY A 132 -0.54 7.22 -8.98
N ILE A 133 -0.55 6.66 -10.19
CA ILE A 133 0.42 6.99 -11.27
C ILE A 133 0.38 8.44 -11.76
N ASP A 134 -0.63 9.20 -11.33
CA ASP A 134 -0.80 10.62 -11.65
C ASP A 134 -0.13 11.56 -10.63
N LYS A 135 0.45 11.03 -9.55
CA LYS A 135 1.13 11.80 -8.51
C LYS A 135 2.55 12.23 -8.90
#